data_AF-A0A7V4PQN6-F1
#
_entry.id   AF-A0A7V4PQN6-F1
#
_cell.length_a   1.000
_cell.length_b   1.000
_cell.length_c   1.000
_cell.angle_alpha   90.00
_cell.angle_beta   90.00
_cell.angle_gamma   90.00
#
_symmetry.space_group_name_H-M   'P 1'
#
loop_
_entity.id
_entity.type
_entity.pdbx_description
1 polymer ?
#
loop_
_entity_poly.entity_id
_entity_poly.type
_entity_poly.pdbx_seq_one_letter_code
_entity_poly.pdbx_strand_id
1 'polypeptide(L)'
;MPVVFVYSDGYYADIGAHVFPVKKYRLVCRELQRRGVIEGNLVEPAPASEADLLLAHDPDYVRDLIQARITEATLLSELPIS
;
A
#
# COMPACT_ATOMS: atom_id res chain seq x y z
N MET A 1 19.52 15.96 2.07
CA MET A 1 19.22 14.70 2.78
C MET A 1 19.62 13.54 1.89
N PRO A 2 20.10 12.41 2.44
CA PRO A 2 20.33 11.21 1.64
C PRO A 2 19.01 10.71 1.04
N VAL A 3 19.07 10.02 -0.11
CA VAL A 3 17.91 9.36 -0.71
C VAL A 3 17.50 8.20 0.17
N VAL A 4 16.21 8.09 0.47
CA VAL A 4 15.62 6.99 1.23
C VAL A 4 14.66 6.22 0.32
N PHE A 5 14.71 4.90 0.39
CA PHE A 5 13.77 4.02 -0.28
C PHE A 5 12.79 3.48 0.76
N VAL A 6 11.49 3.57 0.47
CA VAL A 6 10.43 3.10 1.36
C VAL A 6 9.75 1.89 0.73
N TYR A 7 9.76 0.77 1.43
CA TYR A 7 9.17 -0.47 0.93
C TYR A 7 8.74 -1.37 2.09
N SER A 8 7.58 -2.02 1.95
CA SER A 8 7.17 -3.17 2.77
C SER A 8 6.72 -4.30 1.86
N ASP A 9 6.95 -5.55 2.27
CA ASP A 9 6.36 -6.70 1.59
C ASP A 9 4.82 -6.68 1.66
N GLY A 10 4.23 -5.94 2.61
CA GLY A 10 2.78 -5.69 2.69
C GLY A 10 2.19 -4.91 1.51
N TYR A 11 3.00 -4.30 0.66
CA TYR A 11 2.53 -3.70 -0.60
C TYR A 11 2.13 -4.74 -1.65
N TYR A 12 2.46 -6.01 -1.42
CA TYR A 12 2.03 -7.11 -2.27
C TYR A 12 0.74 -7.73 -1.72
N ALA A 13 -0.31 -7.67 -2.53
CA ALA A 13 -1.54 -8.45 -2.38
C ALA A 13 -1.79 -9.24 -3.66
N ASP A 14 -2.18 -10.51 -3.52
CA ASP A 14 -2.61 -11.29 -4.68
C ASP A 14 -4.07 -10.94 -5.02
N ILE A 15 -4.22 -10.05 -5.99
CA ILE A 15 -5.51 -9.57 -6.49
C ILE A 15 -5.86 -10.21 -7.85
N GLY A 16 -5.24 -11.34 -8.18
CA GLY A 16 -5.49 -12.08 -9.42
C GLY A 16 -5.06 -11.31 -10.68
N ALA A 17 -5.87 -11.38 -11.74
CA ALA A 17 -5.58 -10.83 -13.06
C ALA A 17 -5.90 -9.33 -13.20
N HIS A 18 -5.80 -8.56 -12.10
CA HIS A 18 -6.07 -7.14 -12.11
C HIS A 18 -5.17 -6.40 -13.12
N VAL A 19 -5.74 -5.44 -13.86
CA VAL A 19 -5.04 -4.67 -14.90
C VAL A 19 -3.86 -3.87 -14.34
N PHE A 20 -3.88 -3.57 -13.04
CA PHE A 20 -2.81 -2.91 -12.31
C PHE A 20 -2.21 -3.85 -11.25
N PRO A 21 -1.29 -4.76 -11.63
CA PRO A 21 -0.75 -5.74 -10.70
C PRO A 21 0.24 -5.09 -9.71
N VAL A 22 0.05 -5.34 -8.41
CA VAL A 22 0.90 -4.77 -7.34
C VAL A 22 2.24 -5.49 -7.17
N LYS A 23 2.41 -6.67 -7.80
CA LYS A 23 3.70 -7.43 -7.81
C LYS A 23 4.90 -6.61 -8.29
N LYS A 24 4.66 -5.57 -9.08
CA LYS A 24 5.71 -4.67 -9.60
C LYS A 24 6.51 -4.00 -8.48
N TYR A 25 5.89 -3.63 -7.36
CA TYR A 25 6.58 -2.94 -6.26
C TYR A 25 7.70 -3.81 -5.69
N ARG A 26 7.40 -5.08 -5.41
CA ARG A 26 8.38 -6.08 -4.96
C ARG A 26 9.49 -6.33 -5.99
N LEU A 27 9.13 -6.43 -7.27
CA LEU A 27 10.11 -6.64 -8.35
C LEU A 27 11.05 -5.45 -8.51
N VAL A 28 10.53 -4.22 -8.44
CA VAL A 28 11.33 -2.99 -8.50
C VAL A 28 12.29 -2.92 -7.32
N CYS A 29 11.80 -3.12 -6.08
CA CYS A 29 12.67 -3.08 -4.89
C CYS A 29 13.82 -4.08 -4.99
N ARG A 30 13.52 -5.34 -5.36
CA ARG A 30 14.52 -6.40 -5.53
C ARG A 30 15.55 -6.07 -6.61
N GLU A 31 15.11 -5.51 -7.74
CA GLU A 31 16.03 -5.14 -8.82
C GLU A 31 16.94 -3.98 -8.45
N LEU A 32 16.43 -2.99 -7.70
CA LEU A 32 17.25 -1.88 -7.19
C LEU A 32 18.28 -2.35 -6.15
N GLN A 33 17.90 -3.28 -5.26
CA GLN A 33 18.84 -3.94 -4.35
C GLN A 33 19.91 -4.73 -5.11
N ARG A 34 19.50 -5.55 -6.11
CA ARG A 34 20.41 -6.35 -6.94
C ARG A 34 21.43 -5.48 -7.69
N ARG A 35 21.06 -4.26 -8.07
CA ARG A 35 21.93 -3.30 -8.75
C ARG A 35 22.82 -2.47 -7.81
N GLY A 36 22.70 -2.63 -6.49
CA GLY A 36 23.44 -1.80 -5.52
C GLY A 36 22.94 -0.35 -5.47
N VAL A 37 21.70 -0.08 -5.89
CA VAL A 37 21.12 1.27 -5.78
C VAL A 37 20.60 1.54 -4.37
N ILE A 38 20.09 0.48 -3.72
CA ILE A 38 19.63 0.52 -2.33
C ILE A 38 20.72 -0.07 -1.45
N GLU A 39 21.38 0.80 -0.69
CA GLU A 39 22.51 0.47 0.17
C GLU A 39 22.29 1.08 1.56
N GLY A 40 21.79 0.27 2.50
CA GLY A 40 21.56 0.69 3.89
C GLY A 40 20.51 1.78 4.10
N ASN A 41 19.82 2.20 3.04
CA ASN A 41 18.84 3.29 3.03
C ASN A 41 17.42 2.83 2.68
N LEU A 42 17.13 1.54 2.88
CA LEU A 42 15.78 0.97 2.80
C LEU A 42 15.10 1.07 4.15
N VAL A 43 13.89 1.63 4.17
CA VAL A 43 13.06 1.77 5.37
C VAL A 43 11.73 1.08 5.14
N GLU A 44 11.33 0.27 6.10
CA GLU A 44 9.98 -0.27 6.16
C GLU A 44 9.05 0.75 6.84
N PRO A 45 7.97 1.19 6.19
CA PRO A 45 7.04 2.15 6.78
C PRO A 45 6.11 1.49 7.78
N ALA A 46 5.71 2.25 8.80
CA ALA A 46 4.55 1.89 9.61
C ALA A 46 3.25 2.11 8.81
N PRO A 47 2.19 1.32 9.05
CA PRO A 47 0.86 1.63 8.55
C PRO A 47 0.41 3.02 9.00
N ALA A 48 -0.34 3.72 8.13
CA ALA A 48 -0.95 4.99 8.49
C ALA A 48 -1.90 4.83 9.69
N SER A 49 -1.90 5.79 10.60
CA SER A 49 -2.87 5.79 11.70
C SER A 49 -4.25 6.20 11.20
N GLU A 50 -5.31 5.83 11.93
CA GLU A 50 -6.66 6.30 11.61
C GLU A 50 -6.74 7.84 11.62
N ALA A 51 -6.04 8.50 12.54
CA ALA A 51 -5.94 9.95 12.56
C ALA A 51 -5.34 10.52 11.26
N ASP A 52 -4.31 9.88 10.70
CA ASP A 52 -3.73 10.31 9.42
C ASP A 52 -4.72 10.11 8.26
N LEU A 53 -5.46 8.99 8.25
CA LEU A 53 -6.46 8.71 7.21
C LEU A 53 -7.59 9.75 7.22
N LEU A 54 -8.03 10.17 8.41
CA LEU A 54 -9.10 11.15 8.60
C LEU A 54 -8.71 12.58 8.20
N LEU A 55 -7.44 12.86 7.94
CA LEU A 55 -7.02 14.15 7.36
C LEU A 55 -7.47 14.32 5.91
N ALA A 56 -7.72 13.22 5.19
CA ALA A 56 -8.00 13.21 3.75
C ALA A 56 -9.31 12.48 3.37
N HIS A 57 -9.82 11.60 4.25
CA HIS A 57 -10.94 10.72 3.94
C HIS A 57 -12.14 10.93 4.87
N ASP A 58 -13.32 10.60 4.35
CA ASP A 58 -14.56 10.61 5.13
C ASP A 58 -14.51 9.54 6.25
N PRO A 59 -14.94 9.86 7.48
CA PRO A 59 -14.93 8.91 8.60
C PRO A 59 -15.72 7.63 8.35
N ASP A 60 -16.84 7.70 7.63
CA ASP A 60 -17.66 6.52 7.33
C ASP A 60 -16.93 5.59 6.35
N TYR A 61 -16.26 6.16 5.36
CA TYR A 61 -15.40 5.41 4.44
C TYR A 61 -14.25 4.71 5.17
N VAL A 62 -13.51 5.45 6.02
CA VAL A 62 -12.37 4.90 6.76
C VAL A 62 -12.80 3.73 7.65
N ARG A 63 -13.88 3.91 8.42
CA ARG A 63 -14.43 2.85 9.28
C ARG A 63 -14.83 1.62 8.47
N ASP A 64 -15.59 1.81 7.41
CA ASP A 64 -16.14 0.69 6.63
C ASP A 64 -15.02 -0.06 5.89
N LEU A 65 -14.02 0.65 5.35
CA LEU A 65 -12.86 0.04 4.70
C LEU A 65 -12.01 -0.78 5.69
N ILE A 66 -11.70 -0.24 6.87
CA ILE A 66 -10.92 -0.94 7.91
C ILE A 66 -11.64 -2.21 8.37
N GLN A 67 -12.97 -2.19 8.43
CA GLN A 67 -13.80 -3.32 8.84
C GLN A 67 -14.17 -4.26 7.69
N ALA A 68 -13.61 -4.03 6.49
CA ALA A 68 -13.90 -4.76 5.27
C ALA A 68 -15.42 -4.87 4.97
N ARG A 69 -16.16 -3.79 5.20
CA ARG A 69 -17.60 -3.71 4.93
C ARG A 69 -17.85 -3.22 3.52
N ILE A 70 -18.73 -3.91 2.80
CA ILE A 70 -19.21 -3.49 1.49
C ILE A 70 -20.43 -2.61 1.72
N THR A 71 -20.24 -1.30 1.61
CA THR A 71 -21.27 -0.25 1.75
C THR A 71 -21.20 0.70 0.56
N GLU A 72 -22.09 1.68 0.48
CA GLU A 72 -22.03 2.70 -0.58
C GLU A 72 -20.68 3.43 -0.59
N ALA A 73 -20.12 3.71 0.60
CA ALA A 73 -18.83 4.39 0.73
C ALA A 73 -17.67 3.58 0.13
N THR A 74 -17.72 2.25 0.20
CA THR A 74 -16.62 1.37 -0.23
C THR A 74 -16.88 0.68 -1.56
N LEU A 75 -18.07 0.87 -2.15
CA LEU A 75 -18.53 0.18 -3.37
C LEU A 75 -17.61 0.38 -4.58
N LEU A 76 -16.94 1.53 -4.66
CA LEU A 76 -16.06 1.90 -5.76
C LEU A 76 -14.59 1.55 -5.49
N SER A 77 -14.29 0.76 -4.45
CA SER A 77 -12.93 0.30 -4.19
C SER A 77 -12.41 -0.53 -5.37
N GLU A 78 -11.24 -0.14 -5.91
CA GLU A 78 -10.54 -0.92 -6.93
C GLU A 78 -10.00 -2.25 -6.37
N LEU A 79 -9.72 -2.30 -5.06
CA LEU A 79 -9.24 -3.49 -4.39
C LEU A 79 -10.40 -4.30 -3.81
N PRO A 80 -10.33 -5.64 -3.88
CA PRO A 80 -11.30 -6.51 -3.22
C PRO A 80 -11.40 -6.20 -1.73
N ILE A 81 -12.64 -6.09 -1.25
CA ILE A 81 -12.98 -5.94 0.17
C ILE A 81 -13.49 -7.30 0.63
N SER A 82 -12.58 -8.16 1.09
CA SER A 82 -12.88 -9.55 1.50
C SER A 82 -11.80 -10.13 2.39
#